data_AF-A0A2E0QBB8-F1
#
_entry.id   AF-A0A2E0QBB8-F1
#
_cell.length_a   1.000
_cell.length_b   1.000
_cell.length_c   1.000
_cell.angle_alpha   90.00
_cell.angle_beta   90.00
_cell.angle_gamma   90.00
#
_symmetry.space_group_name_H-M   'P 1'
#
loop_
_entity.id
_entity.type
_entity.pdbx_description
1 polymer ?
#
loop_
_entity_poly.entity_id
_entity_poly.type
_entity_poly.pdbx_seq_one_letter_code
_entity_poly.pdbx_strand_id
1 'polypeptide(L)'
;MSANFNFTNPDHLIYEHELLKLSVLGGIKLEGLDRMRSTLKIQLKESAVPPLRHNIDLYNDTQVEKLIRRTAEKLEIGTSIIAASIAQLTEQLETYRIQQIKENEPKPFESPKLTAQEQKDAETFLKQENLLQRTNEMIGKSGMIGEENNRLIMYLIFTSRKRSQPLHIVSLGSSGTGKTHLQEKVGELIPEEDKIEITTLSENAFYYFGQRELKNKLILIEDLDGAENVLYPLRELQSKKRISKTIAHKNTKGETRTIHLIVEGPVSVSGCTTREQIYEDNANRSFLIYLDESEEQDNRIMNYQRRASAGNIDTYEEEKAAELLRNCQRILEPIKIVNPYAELLQIPKEIFKPRRTNNHYLQFIEAITFYHQHQRKQEVDEETGEIYIETTLEDIEQANQLMKNVLLRKSDELNGACRNYLEELKKWLKEKNKTKFGNREISRDLRIPISTVKRHHKQLVELGHLFTEKEKKGKAFHYCLSALGKEDNESKIALIDKVLNEALTEVEKLTNGSIGSVSAQNPNEPLKAMKVSKKSTSAQTK
;
A
#
# COMPACT_ATOMS: atom_id res chain seq x y z
N MET A 1 8.98 24.09 -35.19
CA MET A 1 10.40 23.80 -35.54
C MET A 1 10.63 24.22 -36.98
N SER A 2 11.69 24.97 -37.24
CA SER A 2 11.98 25.51 -38.58
C SER A 2 12.63 24.44 -39.49
N ALA A 3 12.48 24.57 -40.80
CA ALA A 3 13.10 23.66 -41.79
C ALA A 3 14.64 23.63 -41.75
N ASN A 4 15.23 24.55 -40.99
CA ASN A 4 16.66 24.81 -40.90
C ASN A 4 17.34 24.14 -39.69
N PHE A 5 16.58 23.44 -38.83
CA PHE A 5 17.12 22.75 -37.67
C PHE A 5 16.94 21.23 -37.78
N ASN A 6 18.05 20.50 -37.81
CA ASN A 6 18.09 19.05 -37.87
C ASN A 6 18.53 18.47 -36.51
N PHE A 7 17.65 17.66 -35.93
CA PHE A 7 17.80 17.03 -34.62
C PHE A 7 17.64 15.50 -34.68
N THR A 8 17.83 14.88 -35.85
CA THR A 8 17.70 13.41 -36.00
C THR A 8 18.71 12.62 -35.17
N ASN A 9 19.87 13.23 -34.87
CA ASN A 9 20.87 12.69 -33.96
C ASN A 9 20.97 13.58 -32.70
N PRO A 10 20.58 13.08 -31.51
CA PRO A 10 20.66 13.84 -30.25
C PRO A 10 22.07 14.34 -29.90
N ASP A 11 23.10 13.62 -30.32
CA ASP A 11 24.50 13.97 -30.06
C ASP A 11 25.07 14.94 -31.11
N HIS A 12 24.29 15.25 -32.16
CA HIS A 12 24.72 16.11 -33.25
C HIS A 12 23.56 16.93 -33.82
N LEU A 13 23.29 18.08 -33.19
CA LEU A 13 22.22 18.99 -33.59
C LEU A 13 22.77 20.00 -34.60
N ILE A 14 22.09 20.23 -35.72
CA ILE A 14 22.58 21.07 -36.81
C ILE A 14 21.56 22.18 -37.07
N TYR A 15 22.02 23.43 -37.06
CA TYR A 15 21.28 24.58 -37.56
C TYR A 15 21.94 25.14 -38.81
N GLU A 16 21.14 25.37 -39.83
CA GLU A 16 21.59 25.82 -41.14
C GLU A 16 20.95 27.15 -41.53
N HIS A 17 21.75 28.21 -41.57
CA HIS A 17 21.40 29.49 -42.16
C HIS A 17 21.87 29.55 -43.62
N GLU A 18 21.46 30.57 -44.37
CA GLU A 18 21.84 30.80 -45.78
C GLU A 18 23.35 30.71 -46.02
N LEU A 19 24.18 31.27 -45.12
CA LEU A 19 25.64 31.32 -45.24
C LEU A 19 26.38 30.41 -44.25
N LEU A 20 25.74 30.09 -43.11
CA LEU A 20 26.38 29.42 -41.98
C LEU A 20 25.75 28.06 -41.69
N LYS A 21 26.60 27.13 -41.27
CA LYS A 21 26.20 25.88 -40.64
C LYS A 21 26.76 25.85 -39.22
N LEU A 22 25.87 25.80 -38.25
CA LEU A 22 26.16 25.66 -36.84
C LEU A 22 25.87 24.22 -36.43
N SER A 23 26.81 23.57 -35.75
CA SER A 23 26.61 22.20 -35.24
C SER A 23 26.94 22.14 -33.76
N VAL A 24 26.01 21.62 -32.97
CA VAL A 24 26.20 21.32 -31.56
C VAL A 24 26.74 19.90 -31.44
N LEU A 25 27.95 19.77 -30.91
CA LEU A 25 28.64 18.49 -30.73
C LEU A 25 28.43 17.96 -29.30
N GLY A 26 27.96 16.73 -29.18
CA GLY A 26 27.69 16.07 -27.90
C GLY A 26 26.35 16.45 -27.25
N GLY A 27 25.42 17.00 -28.04
CA GLY A 27 24.09 17.37 -27.58
C GLY A 27 24.07 18.52 -26.56
N ILE A 28 22.95 18.62 -25.84
CA ILE A 28 22.73 19.59 -24.76
C ILE A 28 22.27 18.85 -23.49
N LYS A 29 22.61 19.40 -22.32
CA LYS A 29 22.09 18.87 -21.05
C LYS A 29 20.62 19.21 -20.89
N LEU A 30 19.80 18.23 -20.52
CA LEU A 30 18.38 18.44 -20.23
C LEU A 30 18.18 19.09 -18.85
N GLU A 31 19.05 18.79 -17.88
CA GLU A 31 19.01 19.33 -16.50
C GLU A 31 19.69 20.70 -16.34
N GLY A 32 19.21 21.54 -15.41
CA GLY A 32 19.75 22.88 -15.15
C GLY A 32 19.37 23.88 -16.23
N LEU A 33 18.13 24.35 -16.21
CA LEU A 33 17.49 25.22 -17.21
C LEU A 33 18.11 26.63 -17.29
N ASP A 34 18.97 26.97 -16.35
CA ASP A 34 19.65 28.25 -16.21
C ASP A 34 20.88 28.43 -17.08
N ARG A 35 21.36 27.35 -17.70
CA ARG A 35 22.58 27.33 -18.52
C ARG A 35 22.40 26.47 -19.75
N MET A 36 23.11 26.83 -20.81
CA MET A 36 23.13 26.11 -22.08
C MET A 36 24.58 25.91 -22.55
N ARG A 37 25.29 25.08 -21.79
CA ARG A 37 26.66 24.69 -22.14
C ARG A 37 26.67 23.71 -23.30
N SER A 38 27.38 24.08 -24.35
CA SER A 38 27.48 23.27 -25.57
C SER A 38 28.82 23.48 -26.26
N THR A 39 29.23 22.51 -27.06
CA THR A 39 30.38 22.66 -27.96
C THR A 39 29.86 23.00 -29.35
N LEU A 40 30.06 24.25 -29.77
CA LEU A 40 29.63 24.74 -31.08
C LEU A 40 30.73 24.58 -32.12
N LYS A 41 30.35 24.07 -33.29
CA LYS A 41 31.13 24.09 -34.52
C LYS A 41 30.45 25.05 -35.50
N ILE A 42 31.15 26.11 -35.91
CA ILE A 42 30.64 27.15 -36.81
C ILE A 42 31.45 27.10 -38.11
N GLN A 43 30.76 26.98 -39.25
CA GLN A 43 31.39 26.90 -40.57
C GLN A 43 30.55 27.60 -41.64
N LEU A 44 31.22 28.10 -42.68
CA LEU A 44 30.53 28.60 -43.88
C LEU A 44 30.12 27.42 -44.78
N LYS A 45 28.96 27.55 -45.42
CA LYS A 45 28.53 26.66 -46.50
C LYS A 45 29.36 27.04 -47.72
N GLU A 46 30.21 26.13 -48.23
CA GLU A 46 31.01 26.35 -49.46
C GLU A 46 32.27 27.23 -49.31
N SER A 47 32.93 27.22 -48.14
CA SER A 47 34.24 27.87 -47.96
C SER A 47 35.34 26.88 -47.59
N ALA A 48 36.57 27.16 -48.05
CA ALA A 48 37.79 26.44 -47.65
C ALA A 48 38.29 26.86 -46.25
N VAL A 49 37.69 27.88 -45.63
CA VAL A 49 38.09 28.36 -44.30
C VAL A 49 37.74 27.30 -43.24
N PRO A 50 38.69 26.90 -42.38
CA PRO A 50 38.46 25.84 -41.41
C PRO A 50 37.41 26.25 -40.36
N PRO A 51 36.53 25.32 -39.95
CA PRO A 51 35.48 25.59 -38.97
C PRO A 51 36.06 26.08 -37.64
N LEU A 52 35.34 26.98 -36.97
CA LEU A 52 35.62 27.34 -35.58
C LEU A 52 34.93 26.33 -34.66
N ARG A 53 35.64 25.84 -33.64
CA ARG A 53 35.07 25.02 -32.58
C ARG A 53 35.28 25.70 -31.23
N HIS A 54 34.24 25.85 -30.44
CA HIS A 54 34.33 26.49 -29.14
C HIS A 54 33.32 25.89 -28.15
N ASN A 55 33.77 25.63 -26.91
CA ASN A 55 32.88 25.31 -25.80
C ASN A 55 32.37 26.61 -25.18
N ILE A 56 31.06 26.78 -25.10
CA ILE A 56 30.42 28.02 -24.66
C ILE A 56 29.15 27.74 -23.87
N ASP A 57 28.82 28.64 -22.96
CA ASP A 57 27.48 28.76 -22.41
C ASP A 57 26.67 29.77 -23.24
N LEU A 58 25.67 29.29 -24.00
CA LEU A 58 24.86 30.11 -24.90
C LEU A 58 24.01 31.17 -24.17
N TYR A 59 23.84 31.05 -22.85
CA TYR A 59 23.14 32.04 -22.03
C TYR A 59 24.06 33.09 -21.40
N ASN A 60 25.37 33.01 -21.67
CA ASN A 60 26.32 33.99 -21.18
C ASN A 60 26.67 35.00 -22.29
N ASP A 61 26.03 36.18 -22.25
CA ASP A 61 26.20 37.25 -23.24
C ASP A 61 27.67 37.62 -23.50
N THR A 62 28.49 37.71 -22.44
CA THR A 62 29.91 38.07 -22.59
C THR A 62 30.69 36.99 -23.36
N GLN A 63 30.37 35.72 -23.16
CA GLN A 63 30.99 34.64 -23.94
C GLN A 63 30.48 34.63 -25.38
N VAL A 64 29.19 34.87 -25.58
CA VAL A 64 28.55 34.89 -26.91
C VAL A 64 29.09 36.04 -27.74
N GLU A 65 29.23 37.23 -27.19
CA GLU A 65 29.81 38.40 -27.85
C GLU A 65 31.26 38.15 -28.29
N LYS A 66 32.08 37.54 -27.41
CA LYS A 66 33.45 37.15 -27.73
C LYS A 66 33.51 36.10 -28.84
N LEU A 67 32.59 35.13 -28.83
CA LEU A 67 32.49 34.12 -29.88
C LEU A 67 32.09 34.75 -31.21
N ILE A 68 31.11 35.66 -31.23
CA ILE A 68 30.66 36.37 -32.42
C ILE A 68 31.81 37.15 -33.04
N ARG A 69 32.56 37.94 -32.24
CA ARG A 69 33.71 38.71 -32.73
C ARG A 69 34.79 37.82 -33.32
N ARG A 70 35.20 36.77 -32.61
CA ARG A 70 36.20 35.79 -33.10
C ARG A 70 35.76 35.08 -34.36
N THR A 71 34.47 34.77 -34.47
CA THR A 71 33.89 34.10 -35.64
C THR A 71 33.84 35.05 -36.83
N ALA A 72 33.47 36.31 -36.61
CA ALA A 72 33.44 37.36 -37.63
C ALA A 72 34.82 37.63 -38.21
N GLU A 73 35.84 37.74 -37.33
CA GLU A 73 37.24 37.90 -37.74
C GLU A 73 37.75 36.70 -38.54
N LYS A 74 37.48 35.47 -38.07
CA LYS A 74 38.02 34.26 -38.71
C LYS A 74 37.33 33.90 -40.02
N LEU A 75 36.02 34.11 -40.11
CA LEU A 75 35.21 33.74 -41.26
C LEU A 75 34.94 34.93 -42.20
N GLU A 76 35.44 36.13 -41.88
CA GLU A 76 35.29 37.37 -42.66
C GLU A 76 33.82 37.72 -42.97
N ILE A 77 32.94 37.52 -41.98
CA ILE A 77 31.50 37.80 -42.10
C ILE A 77 31.02 38.79 -41.05
N GLY A 78 29.95 39.51 -41.38
CA GLY A 78 29.35 40.51 -40.48
C GLY A 78 28.88 39.90 -39.16
N THR A 79 29.17 40.60 -38.05
CA THR A 79 28.77 40.20 -36.69
C THR A 79 27.26 40.06 -36.54
N SER A 80 26.47 40.89 -37.25
CA SER A 80 25.01 40.83 -37.24
C SER A 80 24.45 39.50 -37.72
N ILE A 81 25.06 38.89 -38.75
CA ILE A 81 24.60 37.62 -39.33
C ILE A 81 24.89 36.46 -38.35
N ILE A 82 26.08 36.47 -37.74
CA ILE A 82 26.46 35.46 -36.73
C ILE A 82 25.58 35.60 -35.49
N ALA A 83 25.35 36.84 -35.02
CA ALA A 83 24.50 37.11 -33.87
C ALA A 83 23.08 36.59 -34.09
N ALA A 84 22.47 36.88 -35.24
CA ALA A 84 21.15 36.38 -35.61
C ALA A 84 21.13 34.84 -35.69
N SER A 85 22.14 34.23 -36.30
CA SER A 85 22.22 32.77 -36.44
C SER A 85 22.39 32.06 -35.09
N ILE A 86 23.20 32.62 -34.18
CA ILE A 86 23.38 32.07 -32.83
C ILE A 86 22.09 32.25 -32.01
N ALA A 87 21.42 33.40 -32.08
CA ALA A 87 20.16 33.63 -31.38
C ALA A 87 19.07 32.63 -31.83
N GLN A 88 18.94 32.42 -33.14
CA GLN A 88 18.00 31.44 -33.70
C GLN A 88 18.36 30.00 -33.31
N LEU A 89 19.64 29.63 -33.32
CA LEU A 89 20.07 28.32 -32.82
C LEU A 89 19.68 28.14 -31.34
N THR A 90 19.92 29.14 -30.50
CA THR A 90 19.55 29.09 -29.08
C THR A 90 18.05 28.84 -28.90
N GLU A 91 17.19 29.57 -29.63
CA GLU A 91 15.73 29.37 -29.58
C GLU A 91 15.31 27.94 -30.03
N GLN A 92 15.95 27.40 -31.08
CA GLN A 92 15.67 26.02 -31.51
C GLN A 92 16.14 25.00 -30.47
N LEU A 93 17.28 25.23 -29.81
CA LEU A 93 17.78 24.38 -28.73
C LEU A 93 16.88 24.42 -27.49
N GLU A 94 16.31 25.59 -27.17
CA GLU A 94 15.32 25.73 -26.10
C GLU A 94 14.05 24.92 -26.40
N THR A 95 13.52 25.08 -27.62
CA THR A 95 12.34 24.35 -28.07
C THR A 95 12.60 22.84 -28.05
N TYR A 96 13.74 22.40 -28.57
CA TYR A 96 14.17 21.00 -28.54
C TYR A 96 14.32 20.48 -27.11
N ARG A 97 14.94 21.25 -26.21
CA ARG A 97 15.12 20.87 -24.81
C ARG A 97 13.78 20.70 -24.09
N ILE A 98 12.83 21.62 -24.30
CA ILE A 98 11.49 21.54 -23.72
C ILE A 98 10.75 20.31 -24.26
N GLN A 99 10.86 20.04 -25.56
CA GLN A 99 10.25 18.86 -26.15
C GLN A 99 10.84 17.55 -25.62
N GLN A 100 12.16 17.46 -25.53
CA GLN A 100 12.85 16.31 -24.95
C GLN A 100 12.51 16.11 -23.47
N ILE A 101 12.35 17.19 -22.70
CA ILE A 101 11.90 17.10 -21.30
C ILE A 101 10.47 16.53 -21.25
N LYS A 102 9.55 16.99 -22.10
CA LYS A 102 8.18 16.45 -22.19
C LYS A 102 8.12 14.99 -22.69
N GLU A 103 9.02 14.60 -23.60
CA GLU A 103 9.09 13.23 -24.12
C GLU A 103 9.73 12.26 -23.11
N ASN A 104 10.68 12.75 -22.32
CA ASN A 104 11.32 11.99 -21.23
C ASN A 104 10.59 12.09 -19.90
N GLU A 105 9.54 12.91 -19.78
CA GLU A 105 8.60 12.78 -18.67
C GLU A 105 8.03 11.35 -18.74
N PRO A 106 8.17 10.54 -17.68
CA PRO A 106 7.58 9.21 -17.67
C PRO A 106 6.09 9.37 -17.94
N LYS A 107 5.61 8.80 -19.06
CA LYS A 107 4.19 8.83 -19.39
C LYS A 107 3.43 8.27 -18.17
N PRO A 108 2.41 8.97 -17.66
CA PRO A 108 1.58 8.41 -16.62
C PRO A 108 1.02 7.08 -17.14
N PHE A 109 1.17 6.02 -16.36
CA PHE A 109 0.63 4.71 -16.71
C PHE A 109 -0.88 4.85 -16.98
N GLU A 110 -1.29 4.67 -18.24
CA GLU A 110 -2.70 4.66 -18.59
C GLU A 110 -3.31 3.33 -18.16
N SER A 111 -4.25 3.37 -17.23
CA SER A 111 -4.97 2.18 -16.77
C SER A 111 -5.56 1.42 -17.97
N PRO A 112 -5.32 0.10 -18.10
CA PRO A 112 -5.94 -0.70 -19.13
C PRO A 112 -7.46 -0.52 -19.09
N LYS A 113 -8.05 -0.11 -20.21
CA LYS A 113 -9.52 -0.06 -20.32
C LYS A 113 -10.01 -1.50 -20.51
N LEU A 114 -10.82 -1.95 -19.57
CA LEU A 114 -11.52 -3.23 -19.64
C LEU A 114 -12.30 -3.32 -20.96
N THR A 115 -12.24 -4.47 -21.61
CA THR A 115 -13.17 -4.81 -22.69
C THR A 115 -14.58 -4.96 -22.13
N ALA A 116 -15.60 -4.81 -22.98
CA ALA A 116 -16.99 -4.99 -22.57
C ALA A 116 -17.27 -6.40 -22.03
N GLN A 117 -16.54 -7.40 -22.52
CA GLN A 117 -16.66 -8.79 -22.05
C GLN A 117 -16.05 -8.94 -20.64
N GLU A 118 -14.83 -8.47 -20.42
CA GLU A 118 -14.18 -8.52 -19.10
C GLU A 118 -14.97 -7.76 -18.04
N GLN A 119 -15.53 -6.61 -18.39
CA GLN A 119 -16.38 -5.84 -17.50
C GLN A 119 -17.63 -6.64 -17.10
N LYS A 120 -18.29 -7.27 -18.08
CA LYS A 120 -19.48 -8.10 -17.84
C LYS A 120 -19.16 -9.34 -17.00
N ASP A 121 -18.02 -9.99 -17.23
CA ASP A 121 -17.60 -11.17 -16.48
C ASP A 121 -17.30 -10.82 -15.03
N ALA A 122 -16.59 -9.72 -14.79
CA ALA A 122 -16.33 -9.20 -13.45
C ALA A 122 -17.62 -8.79 -12.73
N GLU A 123 -18.53 -8.09 -13.40
CA GLU A 123 -19.82 -7.69 -12.83
C GLU A 123 -20.68 -8.92 -12.51
N THR A 124 -20.70 -9.92 -13.40
CA THR A 124 -21.42 -11.18 -13.18
C THR A 124 -20.86 -11.90 -11.97
N PHE A 125 -19.54 -11.95 -11.80
CA PHE A 125 -18.88 -12.55 -10.64
C PHE A 125 -19.26 -11.83 -9.33
N LEU A 126 -19.17 -10.51 -9.30
CA LEU A 126 -19.48 -9.72 -8.09
C LEU A 126 -20.96 -9.79 -7.68
N LYS A 127 -21.87 -10.17 -8.58
CA LYS A 127 -23.30 -10.37 -8.29
C LYS A 127 -23.66 -11.77 -7.75
N GLN A 128 -22.70 -12.71 -7.70
CA GLN A 128 -22.98 -14.08 -7.27
C GLN A 128 -23.18 -14.20 -5.75
N GLU A 129 -24.11 -15.06 -5.33
CA GLU A 129 -24.26 -15.45 -3.93
C GLU A 129 -22.99 -16.14 -3.39
N ASN A 130 -22.77 -16.03 -2.08
CA ASN A 130 -21.57 -16.51 -1.38
C ASN A 130 -20.28 -15.92 -1.97
N LEU A 131 -20.29 -14.62 -2.26
CA LEU A 131 -19.22 -13.93 -2.97
C LEU A 131 -17.86 -14.14 -2.31
N LEU A 132 -17.74 -13.96 -0.99
CA LEU A 132 -16.46 -14.15 -0.29
C LEU A 132 -15.90 -15.57 -0.44
N GLN A 133 -16.75 -16.60 -0.36
CA GLN A 133 -16.32 -17.99 -0.56
C GLN A 133 -15.80 -18.19 -1.97
N ARG A 134 -16.54 -17.72 -2.99
CA ARG A 134 -16.15 -17.81 -4.40
C ARG A 134 -14.87 -17.05 -4.68
N THR A 135 -14.71 -15.86 -4.11
CA THR A 135 -13.47 -15.08 -4.17
C THR A 135 -12.33 -15.86 -3.55
N ASN A 136 -12.55 -16.48 -2.40
CA ASN A 136 -11.53 -17.30 -1.74
C ASN A 136 -11.11 -18.51 -2.60
N GLU A 137 -12.06 -19.19 -3.23
CA GLU A 137 -11.80 -20.28 -4.18
C GLU A 137 -11.02 -19.78 -5.41
N MET A 138 -11.34 -18.59 -5.93
CA MET A 138 -10.63 -17.98 -7.05
C MET A 138 -9.20 -17.56 -6.68
N ILE A 139 -8.97 -17.04 -5.46
CA ILE A 139 -7.62 -16.80 -4.92
C ILE A 139 -6.83 -18.12 -4.84
N GLY A 140 -7.49 -19.21 -4.45
CA GLY A 140 -6.90 -20.55 -4.46
C GLY A 140 -6.51 -21.01 -5.87
N LYS A 141 -7.40 -20.77 -6.84
CA LYS A 141 -7.17 -21.10 -8.26
C LYS A 141 -6.11 -20.24 -8.91
N SER A 142 -5.80 -19.05 -8.40
CA SER A 142 -4.71 -18.21 -8.91
C SER A 142 -3.33 -18.62 -8.38
N GLY A 143 -3.22 -19.79 -7.74
CA GLY A 143 -1.94 -20.35 -7.29
C GLY A 143 -1.56 -20.05 -5.83
N MET A 144 -2.43 -19.39 -5.04
CA MET A 144 -2.21 -19.20 -3.61
C MET A 144 -2.78 -20.38 -2.82
N ILE A 145 -1.94 -21.26 -2.28
CA ILE A 145 -2.39 -22.48 -1.58
C ILE A 145 -2.46 -22.29 -0.05
N GLY A 146 -3.59 -22.69 0.52
CA GLY A 146 -3.84 -22.60 1.97
C GLY A 146 -4.03 -21.16 2.44
N GLU A 147 -3.71 -20.88 3.72
CA GLU A 147 -3.89 -19.54 4.33
C GLU A 147 -5.30 -18.94 4.07
N GLU A 148 -6.33 -19.79 4.04
CA GLU A 148 -7.63 -19.45 3.44
C GLU A 148 -8.30 -18.22 4.08
N ASN A 149 -8.17 -18.07 5.39
CA ASN A 149 -8.65 -16.89 6.11
C ASN A 149 -7.73 -15.69 5.87
N ASN A 150 -6.41 -15.87 5.98
CA ASN A 150 -5.43 -14.80 5.88
C ASN A 150 -5.39 -14.17 4.49
N ARG A 151 -5.45 -14.98 3.42
CA ARG A 151 -5.46 -14.49 2.03
C ARG A 151 -6.73 -13.70 1.71
N LEU A 152 -7.88 -14.11 2.25
CA LEU A 152 -9.16 -13.41 2.07
C LEU A 152 -9.18 -12.08 2.85
N ILE A 153 -8.74 -12.08 4.11
CA ILE A 153 -8.59 -10.86 4.91
C ILE A 153 -7.66 -9.86 4.20
N MET A 154 -6.52 -10.35 3.71
CA MET A 154 -5.54 -9.53 2.99
C MET A 154 -6.14 -8.93 1.71
N TYR A 155 -6.84 -9.75 0.91
CA TYR A 155 -7.51 -9.29 -0.32
C TYR A 155 -8.55 -8.19 -0.04
N LEU A 156 -9.38 -8.36 0.99
CA LEU A 156 -10.38 -7.35 1.40
C LEU A 156 -9.73 -6.06 1.90
N ILE A 157 -8.64 -6.16 2.68
CA ILE A 157 -7.87 -5.00 3.13
C ILE A 157 -7.21 -4.28 1.95
N PHE A 158 -6.69 -4.99 0.95
CA PHE A 158 -6.13 -4.37 -0.27
C PHE A 158 -7.21 -3.67 -1.08
N THR A 159 -8.41 -4.24 -1.12
CA THR A 159 -9.59 -3.64 -1.77
C THR A 159 -10.01 -2.32 -1.11
N SER A 160 -9.87 -2.22 0.22
CA SER A 160 -10.23 -1.03 0.99
C SER A 160 -9.45 0.24 0.59
N ARG A 161 -8.36 0.13 -0.21
CA ARG A 161 -7.60 1.28 -0.74
C ARG A 161 -8.48 2.30 -1.50
N LYS A 162 -9.58 1.83 -2.10
CA LYS A 162 -10.55 2.67 -2.84
C LYS A 162 -11.55 3.40 -1.92
N ARG A 163 -11.55 3.08 -0.62
CA ARG A 163 -12.43 3.70 0.38
C ARG A 163 -11.80 4.96 0.95
N SER A 164 -12.63 5.79 1.57
CA SER A 164 -12.17 6.98 2.28
C SER A 164 -11.31 6.65 3.49
N GLN A 165 -11.53 5.50 4.13
CA GLN A 165 -10.76 4.98 5.27
C GLN A 165 -10.21 3.60 4.90
N PRO A 166 -9.02 3.53 4.27
CA PRO A 166 -8.38 2.26 3.95
C PRO A 166 -7.86 1.58 5.20
N LEU A 167 -7.77 0.26 5.14
CA LEU A 167 -7.18 -0.60 6.14
C LEU A 167 -5.72 -0.93 5.77
N HIS A 168 -4.96 -1.36 6.77
CA HIS A 168 -3.56 -1.76 6.62
C HIS A 168 -3.35 -3.13 7.24
N ILE A 169 -2.41 -3.91 6.71
CA ILE A 169 -2.14 -5.26 7.19
C ILE A 169 -0.64 -5.49 7.35
N VAL A 170 -0.27 -6.26 8.37
CA VAL A 170 1.10 -6.70 8.59
C VAL A 170 1.11 -8.20 8.84
N SER A 171 1.92 -8.90 8.05
CA SER A 171 2.16 -10.33 8.17
C SER A 171 3.29 -10.60 9.15
N LEU A 172 2.99 -11.37 10.19
CA LEU A 172 3.91 -11.81 11.24
C LEU A 172 4.20 -13.31 11.10
N GLY A 173 5.44 -13.70 11.36
CA GLY A 173 5.86 -15.09 11.25
C GLY A 173 7.37 -15.24 11.21
N SER A 174 7.86 -16.44 11.50
CA SER A 174 9.30 -16.73 11.47
C SER A 174 9.87 -16.66 10.05
N SER A 175 11.20 -16.53 9.91
CA SER A 175 11.81 -16.47 8.58
C SER A 175 11.57 -17.79 7.82
N GLY A 176 11.21 -17.70 6.54
CA GLY A 176 10.95 -18.88 5.70
C GLY A 176 9.51 -19.41 5.71
N THR A 177 8.59 -18.83 6.48
CA THR A 177 7.19 -19.29 6.56
C THR A 177 6.28 -18.87 5.40
N GLY A 178 6.83 -18.19 4.38
CA GLY A 178 6.04 -17.73 3.24
C GLY A 178 5.30 -16.40 3.40
N LYS A 179 5.69 -15.56 4.38
CA LYS A 179 5.09 -14.20 4.57
C LYS A 179 5.07 -13.37 3.30
N THR A 180 6.24 -13.22 2.68
CA THR A 180 6.42 -12.45 1.46
C THR A 180 5.63 -13.09 0.32
N HIS A 181 5.63 -14.42 0.25
CA HIS A 181 4.86 -15.16 -0.76
C HIS A 181 3.35 -14.92 -0.66
N LEU A 182 2.76 -14.95 0.55
CA LEU A 182 1.34 -14.60 0.76
C LEU A 182 1.05 -13.17 0.27
N GLN A 183 1.89 -12.21 0.66
CA GLN A 183 1.73 -10.80 0.28
C GLN A 183 1.86 -10.58 -1.24
N GLU A 184 2.87 -11.17 -1.87
CA GLU A 184 3.10 -11.12 -3.32
C GLU A 184 1.93 -11.73 -4.07
N LYS A 185 1.52 -12.96 -3.71
CA LYS A 185 0.44 -13.67 -4.41
C LYS A 185 -0.92 -13.02 -4.29
N VAL A 186 -1.24 -12.44 -3.15
CA VAL A 186 -2.48 -11.65 -3.02
C VAL A 186 -2.33 -10.28 -3.69
N GLY A 187 -1.11 -9.72 -3.71
CA GLY A 187 -0.77 -8.47 -4.39
C GLY A 187 -0.89 -8.56 -5.92
N GLU A 188 -0.57 -9.72 -6.52
CA GLU A 188 -0.77 -10.02 -7.95
C GLU A 188 -2.26 -9.93 -8.37
N LEU A 189 -3.20 -10.05 -7.42
CA LEU A 189 -4.64 -9.96 -7.67
C LEU A 189 -5.14 -8.50 -7.69
N ILE A 190 -4.26 -7.56 -7.39
CA ILE A 190 -4.53 -6.12 -7.47
C ILE A 190 -3.98 -5.60 -8.79
N PRO A 191 -4.71 -4.73 -9.51
CA PRO A 191 -4.25 -4.18 -10.78
C PRO A 191 -2.87 -3.51 -10.65
N GLU A 192 -1.99 -3.72 -11.63
CA GLU A 192 -0.63 -3.16 -11.67
C GLU A 192 -0.62 -1.65 -11.52
N GLU A 193 -1.58 -0.96 -12.14
CA GLU A 193 -1.75 0.49 -11.97
C GLU A 193 -1.90 0.91 -10.51
N ASP A 194 -2.49 0.06 -9.68
CA ASP A 194 -2.96 0.37 -8.33
C ASP A 194 -2.02 -0.10 -7.23
N LYS A 195 -0.88 -0.72 -7.55
CA LYS A 195 0.10 -1.18 -6.58
C LYS A 195 1.46 -0.52 -6.77
N ILE A 196 2.19 -0.41 -5.66
CA ILE A 196 3.56 0.08 -5.59
C ILE A 196 4.31 -0.92 -4.72
N GLU A 197 5.19 -1.68 -5.34
CA GLU A 197 6.05 -2.66 -4.68
C GLU A 197 7.37 -1.99 -4.31
N ILE A 198 7.75 -2.15 -3.04
CA ILE A 198 8.90 -1.43 -2.48
C ILE A 198 9.79 -2.38 -1.69
N THR A 199 10.95 -2.64 -2.25
CA THR A 199 12.05 -3.40 -1.64
C THR A 199 12.88 -2.52 -0.71
N THR A 200 13.28 -1.33 -1.16
CA THR A 200 14.10 -0.38 -0.37
C THR A 200 13.68 1.06 -0.66
N LEU A 201 13.65 1.90 0.39
CA LEU A 201 13.31 3.33 0.27
C LEU A 201 14.28 4.18 1.06
N SER A 202 14.64 5.32 0.46
CA SER A 202 15.17 6.43 1.25
C SER A 202 14.05 7.10 2.03
N GLU A 203 14.38 7.64 3.22
CA GLU A 203 13.45 8.37 4.09
C GLU A 203 12.65 9.46 3.35
N ASN A 204 13.25 10.06 2.32
CA ASN A 204 12.67 11.20 1.61
C ASN A 204 11.89 10.84 0.36
N ALA A 205 12.00 9.60 -0.14
CA ALA A 205 11.38 9.20 -1.41
C ALA A 205 9.87 9.47 -1.42
N PHE A 206 9.19 9.25 -0.29
CA PHE A 206 7.76 9.47 -0.16
C PHE A 206 7.29 10.91 -0.43
N TYR A 207 8.16 11.91 -0.23
CA TYR A 207 7.81 13.32 -0.46
C TYR A 207 8.01 13.76 -1.91
N TYR A 208 8.66 12.94 -2.74
CA TYR A 208 8.92 13.26 -4.15
C TYR A 208 7.90 12.66 -5.11
N PHE A 209 6.97 11.81 -4.62
CA PHE A 209 5.79 11.42 -5.38
C PHE A 209 4.94 12.64 -5.72
N GLY A 210 4.26 12.59 -6.86
CA GLY A 210 3.27 13.58 -7.26
C GLY A 210 2.14 13.67 -6.22
N GLN A 211 1.50 14.85 -6.14
CA GLN A 211 0.54 15.15 -5.07
C GLN A 211 -0.57 14.12 -4.91
N ARG A 212 -1.02 13.47 -5.99
CA ARG A 212 -2.08 12.44 -5.97
C ARG A 212 -1.61 11.08 -6.46
N GLU A 213 -0.32 10.90 -6.64
CA GLU A 213 0.23 9.68 -7.22
C GLU A 213 -0.03 8.45 -6.34
N LEU A 214 0.00 8.63 -5.02
CA LEU A 214 -0.28 7.56 -4.06
C LEU A 214 -1.79 7.34 -3.80
N LYS A 215 -2.67 8.16 -4.38
CA LYS A 215 -4.10 8.07 -4.06
C LYS A 215 -4.70 6.75 -4.56
N ASN A 216 -5.38 6.06 -3.66
CA ASN A 216 -5.98 4.74 -3.86
C ASN A 216 -4.96 3.65 -4.25
N LYS A 217 -3.67 3.83 -3.92
CA LYS A 217 -2.63 2.84 -4.18
C LYS A 217 -2.42 1.90 -3.00
N LEU A 218 -2.06 0.67 -3.32
CA LEU A 218 -1.55 -0.33 -2.39
C LEU A 218 -0.02 -0.25 -2.35
N ILE A 219 0.54 0.02 -1.19
CA ILE A 219 1.99 0.02 -0.96
C ILE A 219 2.35 -1.34 -0.34
N LEU A 220 3.11 -2.15 -1.08
CA LEU A 220 3.63 -3.44 -0.63
C LEU A 220 5.08 -3.28 -0.19
N ILE A 221 5.36 -3.54 1.08
CA ILE A 221 6.70 -3.49 1.66
C ILE A 221 7.14 -4.92 1.96
N GLU A 222 8.19 -5.39 1.30
CA GLU A 222 8.66 -6.77 1.47
C GLU A 222 9.20 -7.04 2.88
N ASP A 223 10.00 -6.12 3.43
CA ASP A 223 10.56 -6.23 4.77
C ASP A 223 10.49 -4.91 5.52
N LEU A 224 9.62 -4.85 6.54
CA LEU A 224 9.51 -3.69 7.42
C LEU A 224 10.75 -3.51 8.30
N ASP A 225 11.50 -4.58 8.60
CA ASP A 225 12.69 -4.52 9.45
C ASP A 225 13.83 -3.74 8.76
N GLY A 226 13.89 -3.78 7.42
CA GLY A 226 14.79 -2.97 6.60
C GLY A 226 14.31 -1.54 6.31
N ALA A 227 13.05 -1.23 6.63
CA ALA A 227 12.39 0.03 6.28
C ALA A 227 12.13 0.96 7.49
N GLU A 228 12.89 0.81 8.59
CA GLU A 228 12.67 1.57 9.84
C GLU A 228 12.59 3.10 9.62
N ASN A 229 13.45 3.63 8.74
CA ASN A 229 13.53 5.07 8.43
C ASN A 229 12.28 5.63 7.72
N VAL A 230 11.41 4.75 7.22
CA VAL A 230 10.27 5.09 6.36
C VAL A 230 8.93 4.91 7.10
N LEU A 231 8.96 4.30 8.28
CA LEU A 231 7.80 4.08 9.12
C LEU A 231 7.08 5.38 9.53
N TYR A 232 7.82 6.48 9.69
CA TYR A 232 7.21 7.77 10.06
C TYR A 232 6.30 8.34 8.95
N PRO A 233 6.78 8.56 7.71
CA PRO A 233 5.91 8.95 6.59
C PRO A 233 4.71 8.03 6.40
N LEU A 234 4.91 6.71 6.50
CA LEU A 234 3.81 5.73 6.39
C LEU A 234 2.76 5.95 7.46
N ARG A 235 3.15 6.10 8.73
CA ARG A 235 2.21 6.34 9.84
C ARG A 235 1.37 7.60 9.64
N GLU A 236 1.97 8.65 9.11
CA GLU A 236 1.27 9.91 8.80
C GLU A 236 0.31 9.72 7.62
N LEU A 237 0.69 8.97 6.58
CA LEU A 237 -0.22 8.59 5.49
C LEU A 237 -1.40 7.74 5.99
N GLN A 238 -1.16 6.75 6.85
CA GLN A 238 -2.21 5.92 7.45
C GLN A 238 -3.19 6.75 8.29
N SER A 239 -2.67 7.68 9.11
CA SER A 239 -3.50 8.41 10.09
C SER A 239 -4.16 9.66 9.49
N LYS A 240 -3.42 10.45 8.70
CA LYS A 240 -3.86 11.76 8.18
C LYS A 240 -4.20 11.75 6.70
N LYS A 241 -3.91 10.65 5.98
CA LYS A 241 -4.13 10.51 4.53
C LYS A 241 -3.37 11.57 3.72
N ARG A 242 -2.35 12.20 4.30
CA ARG A 242 -1.48 13.15 3.63
C ARG A 242 -0.16 13.28 4.39
N ILE A 243 0.91 13.53 3.67
CA ILE A 243 2.21 13.93 4.21
C ILE A 243 2.66 15.22 3.53
N SER A 244 3.41 16.02 4.28
CA SER A 244 3.97 17.25 3.74
C SER A 244 5.38 17.47 4.26
N LYS A 245 6.30 17.87 3.38
CA LYS A 245 7.65 18.27 3.75
C LYS A 245 7.99 19.61 3.15
N THR A 246 8.53 20.49 3.98
CA THR A 246 9.00 21.80 3.57
C THR A 246 10.51 21.72 3.32
N ILE A 247 10.95 21.98 2.10
CA ILE A 247 12.38 21.98 1.74
C ILE A 247 12.82 23.36 1.27
N ALA A 248 14.06 23.71 1.62
CA ALA A 248 14.73 24.89 1.11
C ALA A 248 15.36 24.56 -0.25
N HIS A 249 14.83 25.12 -1.32
CA HIS A 249 15.34 24.97 -2.68
C HIS A 249 16.04 26.25 -3.12
N LYS A 250 17.35 26.18 -3.36
CA LYS A 250 18.07 27.31 -3.95
C LYS A 250 17.74 27.41 -5.42
N ASN A 251 17.13 28.53 -5.82
CA ASN A 251 16.97 28.82 -7.24
C ASN A 251 18.34 29.13 -7.86
N THR A 252 18.39 29.19 -9.18
CA THR A 252 19.67 29.41 -9.85
C THR A 252 20.27 30.80 -9.64
N LYS A 253 19.49 31.73 -9.06
CA LYS A 253 19.96 33.05 -8.66
C LYS A 253 20.59 33.07 -7.25
N GLY A 254 20.68 31.92 -6.58
CA GLY A 254 21.23 31.79 -5.23
C GLY A 254 20.24 32.14 -4.11
N GLU A 255 19.00 32.48 -4.45
CA GLU A 255 17.96 32.77 -3.48
C GLU A 255 17.33 31.47 -2.98
N THR A 256 17.22 31.33 -1.66
CA THR A 256 16.54 30.20 -1.05
C THR A 256 15.02 30.40 -1.14
N ARG A 257 14.33 29.55 -1.90
CA ARG A 257 12.87 29.48 -1.90
C ARG A 257 12.41 28.27 -1.11
N THR A 258 11.36 28.44 -0.34
CA THR A 258 10.72 27.36 0.40
C THR A 258 9.73 26.65 -0.52
N ILE A 259 9.91 25.35 -0.74
CA ILE A 259 8.98 24.50 -1.50
C ILE A 259 8.28 23.57 -0.53
N HIS A 260 6.95 23.50 -0.62
CA HIS A 260 6.13 22.55 0.13
C HIS A 260 5.81 21.36 -0.76
N LEU A 261 6.42 20.22 -0.47
CA LEU A 261 6.07 18.94 -1.08
C LEU A 261 4.88 18.38 -0.31
N ILE A 262 3.76 18.13 -0.98
CA ILE A 262 2.54 17.59 -0.40
C ILE A 262 2.16 16.35 -1.19
N VAL A 263 1.91 15.24 -0.49
CA VAL A 263 1.45 13.99 -1.08
C VAL A 263 0.19 13.54 -0.36
N GLU A 264 -0.85 13.26 -1.13
CA GLU A 264 -2.18 12.87 -0.69
C GLU A 264 -2.39 11.36 -0.87
N GLY A 265 -2.99 10.73 0.15
CA GLY A 265 -3.62 9.42 0.06
C GLY A 265 -5.10 9.55 -0.32
N PRO A 266 -5.97 8.60 0.08
CA PRO A 266 -5.70 7.43 0.93
C PRO A 266 -4.81 6.37 0.27
N VAL A 267 -4.07 5.60 1.08
CA VAL A 267 -3.25 4.44 0.66
C VAL A 267 -3.63 3.22 1.49
N SER A 268 -3.54 2.02 0.93
CA SER A 268 -3.46 0.78 1.73
C SER A 268 -1.99 0.41 1.88
N VAL A 269 -1.58 -0.10 3.03
CA VAL A 269 -0.17 -0.44 3.31
C VAL A 269 -0.14 -1.87 3.80
N SER A 270 0.69 -2.68 3.14
CA SER A 270 1.00 -4.04 3.54
C SER A 270 2.48 -4.16 3.85
N GLY A 271 2.83 -4.90 4.90
CA GLY A 271 4.21 -5.22 5.17
C GLY A 271 4.40 -6.58 5.82
N CYS A 272 5.60 -7.14 5.67
CA CYS A 272 6.00 -8.34 6.40
C CYS A 272 7.08 -7.98 7.43
N THR A 273 7.08 -8.65 8.57
CA THR A 273 8.17 -8.55 9.56
C THR A 273 8.38 -9.87 10.26
N THR A 274 9.57 -10.04 10.83
CA THR A 274 9.85 -11.12 11.80
C THR A 274 9.70 -10.68 13.25
N ARG A 275 9.57 -9.37 13.49
CA ARG A 275 9.49 -8.77 14.83
C ARG A 275 8.03 -8.61 15.22
N GLU A 276 7.56 -9.46 16.14
CA GLU A 276 6.22 -9.26 16.73
C GLU A 276 6.13 -7.97 17.57
N GLN A 277 7.28 -7.46 18.04
CA GLN A 277 7.42 -6.15 18.67
C GLN A 277 7.78 -5.07 17.64
N ILE A 278 7.05 -4.98 16.52
CA ILE A 278 7.02 -3.70 15.79
C ILE A 278 6.62 -2.62 16.79
N TYR A 279 7.23 -1.42 16.68
CA TYR A 279 6.83 -0.24 17.43
C TYR A 279 5.31 -0.21 17.64
N GLU A 280 4.88 -0.25 18.90
CA GLU A 280 3.48 -0.40 19.35
C GLU A 280 2.53 0.53 18.57
N ASP A 281 3.05 1.66 18.10
CA ASP A 281 2.35 2.59 17.23
C ASP A 281 1.89 2.01 15.88
N ASN A 282 2.74 1.31 15.12
CA ASN A 282 2.36 0.83 13.78
C ASN A 282 1.55 -0.47 13.83
N ALA A 283 1.90 -1.35 14.76
CA ALA A 283 1.19 -2.60 15.01
C ALA A 283 -0.29 -2.35 15.35
N ASN A 284 -0.58 -1.28 16.10
CA ASN A 284 -1.94 -0.91 16.46
C ASN A 284 -2.74 -0.21 15.35
N ARG A 285 -2.09 0.25 14.27
CA ARG A 285 -2.72 0.88 13.09
C ARG A 285 -2.97 -0.09 11.95
N SER A 286 -2.55 -1.35 12.14
CA SER A 286 -2.66 -2.41 11.14
C SER A 286 -3.38 -3.63 11.71
N PHE A 287 -3.88 -4.46 10.81
CA PHE A 287 -4.32 -5.82 11.10
C PHE A 287 -3.08 -6.68 11.17
N LEU A 288 -2.90 -7.37 12.29
CA LEU A 288 -1.80 -8.29 12.47
C LEU A 288 -2.32 -9.68 12.14
N ILE A 289 -1.78 -10.28 11.08
CA ILE A 289 -2.06 -11.67 10.73
C ILE A 289 -0.83 -12.52 11.02
N TYR A 290 -1.08 -13.74 11.47
CA TYR A 290 -0.06 -14.73 11.75
C TYR A 290 -0.22 -15.84 10.75
N LEU A 291 0.87 -16.24 10.11
CA LEU A 291 0.86 -17.34 9.16
C LEU A 291 0.67 -18.68 9.87
N ASP A 292 0.09 -19.62 9.15
CA ASP A 292 -0.13 -20.99 9.58
C ASP A 292 1.17 -21.79 9.40
N GLU A 293 1.85 -22.05 10.53
CA GLU A 293 3.07 -22.86 10.61
C GLU A 293 2.75 -24.36 10.84
N SER A 294 1.52 -24.82 10.55
CA SER A 294 1.13 -26.23 10.74
C SER A 294 1.76 -27.18 9.72
N GLU A 295 2.04 -28.41 10.14
CA GLU A 295 2.52 -29.48 9.25
C GLU A 295 1.55 -29.77 8.10
N GLU A 296 0.24 -29.58 8.32
CA GLU A 296 -0.76 -29.76 7.26
C GLU A 296 -0.59 -28.73 6.15
N GLN A 297 -0.38 -27.46 6.51
CA GLN A 297 -0.15 -26.37 5.58
C GLN A 297 1.16 -26.56 4.81
N ASP A 298 2.24 -26.94 5.51
CA ASP A 298 3.53 -27.28 4.88
C ASP A 298 3.38 -28.39 3.83
N ASN A 299 2.65 -29.46 4.17
CA ASN A 299 2.40 -30.57 3.25
C ASN A 299 1.60 -30.12 2.02
N ARG A 300 0.59 -29.25 2.18
CA ARG A 300 -0.17 -28.69 1.04
C ARG A 300 0.73 -27.89 0.11
N ILE A 301 1.59 -27.03 0.67
CA ILE A 301 2.55 -26.22 -0.10
C ILE A 301 3.54 -27.11 -0.84
N MET A 302 4.16 -28.09 -0.16
CA MET A 302 5.13 -29.00 -0.77
C MET A 302 4.50 -29.89 -1.86
N ASN A 303 3.23 -30.30 -1.70
CA ASN A 303 2.49 -31.01 -2.73
C ASN A 303 2.28 -30.14 -3.97
N TYR A 304 1.91 -28.88 -3.78
CA TYR A 304 1.74 -27.92 -4.87
C TYR A 304 3.05 -27.66 -5.61
N GLN A 305 4.15 -27.38 -4.89
CA GLN A 305 5.48 -27.20 -5.49
C GLN A 305 5.91 -28.41 -6.33
N ARG A 306 5.67 -29.63 -5.84
CA ARG A 306 5.92 -30.86 -6.60
C ARG A 306 5.07 -30.96 -7.86
N ARG A 307 3.78 -30.60 -7.78
CA ARG A 307 2.88 -30.57 -8.95
C ARG A 307 3.31 -29.52 -9.98
N ALA A 308 3.72 -28.34 -9.53
CA ALA A 308 4.23 -27.26 -10.37
C ALA A 308 5.47 -27.73 -11.13
N SER A 309 6.45 -28.29 -10.41
CA SER A 309 7.68 -28.82 -11.01
C SER A 309 7.42 -30.00 -11.96
N ALA A 310 6.33 -30.75 -11.76
CA ALA A 310 5.94 -31.85 -12.64
C ALA A 310 5.15 -31.39 -13.89
N GLY A 311 4.85 -30.09 -14.03
CA GLY A 311 4.03 -29.57 -15.13
C GLY A 311 2.54 -29.94 -15.03
N ASN A 312 2.08 -30.34 -13.84
CA ASN A 312 0.68 -30.75 -13.58
C ASN A 312 -0.21 -29.59 -13.11
N ILE A 313 0.23 -28.36 -13.35
CA ILE A 313 -0.47 -27.12 -13.02
C ILE A 313 -0.75 -26.39 -14.32
N ASP A 314 -1.99 -25.97 -14.48
CA ASP A 314 -2.42 -25.17 -15.61
C ASP A 314 -2.20 -23.68 -15.30
N THR A 315 -1.05 -23.16 -15.73
CA THR A 315 -0.69 -21.74 -15.52
C THR A 315 -1.63 -20.79 -16.24
N TYR A 316 -2.32 -21.25 -17.28
CA TYR A 316 -3.29 -20.42 -18.01
C TYR A 316 -4.55 -20.19 -17.16
N GLU A 317 -5.05 -21.23 -16.50
CA GLU A 317 -6.19 -21.10 -15.58
C GLU A 317 -5.84 -20.28 -14.32
N GLU A 318 -4.60 -20.36 -13.83
CA GLU A 318 -4.13 -19.52 -12.72
C GLU A 318 -4.13 -18.02 -13.09
N GLU A 319 -3.56 -17.69 -14.25
CA GLU A 319 -3.51 -16.31 -14.74
C GLU A 319 -4.91 -15.76 -15.01
N LYS A 320 -5.78 -16.58 -15.60
CA LYS A 320 -7.19 -16.21 -15.87
C LYS A 320 -7.96 -15.95 -14.57
N ALA A 321 -7.73 -16.74 -13.53
CA ALA A 321 -8.30 -16.50 -12.21
C ALA A 321 -7.80 -15.18 -11.60
N ALA A 322 -6.49 -14.90 -11.70
CA ALA A 322 -5.89 -13.65 -11.24
C ALA A 322 -6.41 -12.44 -12.03
N GLU A 323 -6.56 -12.58 -13.35
CA GLU A 323 -7.09 -11.54 -14.24
C GLU A 323 -8.56 -11.21 -13.92
N LEU A 324 -9.41 -12.22 -13.68
CA LEU A 324 -10.79 -11.99 -13.24
C LEU A 324 -10.83 -11.18 -11.94
N LEU A 325 -10.00 -11.53 -10.95
CA LEU A 325 -9.94 -10.81 -9.67
C LEU A 325 -9.40 -9.38 -9.83
N ARG A 326 -8.39 -9.16 -10.69
CA ARG A 326 -7.92 -7.81 -11.06
C ARG A 326 -9.02 -7.00 -11.74
N ASN A 327 -9.80 -7.61 -12.63
CA ASN A 327 -10.92 -6.96 -13.30
C ASN A 327 -12.05 -6.61 -12.33
N CYS A 328 -12.36 -7.50 -11.38
CA CYS A 328 -13.25 -7.20 -10.26
C CYS A 328 -12.76 -5.97 -9.47
N GLN A 329 -11.46 -5.90 -9.16
CA GLN A 329 -10.88 -4.74 -8.49
C GLN A 329 -11.04 -3.45 -9.29
N ARG A 330 -10.92 -3.48 -10.62
CA ARG A 330 -11.05 -2.30 -11.49
C ARG A 330 -12.46 -1.72 -11.48
N ILE A 331 -13.49 -2.56 -11.54
CA ILE A 331 -14.89 -2.11 -11.64
C ILE A 331 -15.47 -1.60 -10.32
N LEU A 332 -14.87 -1.90 -9.16
CA LEU A 332 -15.33 -1.37 -7.88
C LEU A 332 -15.20 0.16 -7.85
N GLU A 333 -16.29 0.84 -7.52
CA GLU A 333 -16.37 2.29 -7.46
C GLU A 333 -16.32 2.79 -6.01
N PRO A 334 -15.69 3.95 -5.73
CA PRO A 334 -15.76 4.57 -4.41
C PRO A 334 -17.20 4.97 -4.05
N ILE A 335 -17.76 4.36 -3.00
CA ILE A 335 -19.12 4.63 -2.51
C ILE A 335 -19.12 4.82 -0.98
N LYS A 336 -20.05 5.63 -0.46
CA LYS A 336 -20.26 5.80 0.97
C LYS A 336 -20.95 4.56 1.53
N ILE A 337 -20.53 4.15 2.73
CA ILE A 337 -21.09 2.98 3.40
C ILE A 337 -21.65 3.45 4.73
N VAL A 338 -22.88 3.05 5.00
CA VAL A 338 -23.56 3.33 6.25
C VAL A 338 -23.82 1.99 6.93
N ASN A 339 -23.32 1.83 8.15
CA ASN A 339 -23.61 0.66 8.96
C ASN A 339 -24.70 1.00 9.98
N PRO A 340 -25.98 0.68 9.71
CA PRO A 340 -27.09 1.00 10.62
C PRO A 340 -26.98 0.25 11.96
N TYR A 341 -26.21 -0.83 12.00
CA TYR A 341 -26.04 -1.69 13.17
C TYR A 341 -24.82 -1.29 14.03
N ALA A 342 -24.03 -0.31 13.61
CA ALA A 342 -22.75 0.03 14.24
C ALA A 342 -22.83 0.30 15.75
N GLU A 343 -23.91 0.90 16.22
CA GLU A 343 -24.10 1.24 17.65
C GLU A 343 -24.33 0.01 18.54
N LEU A 344 -24.82 -1.09 17.97
CA LEU A 344 -25.12 -2.35 18.67
C LEU A 344 -23.90 -3.27 18.73
N LEU A 345 -22.92 -3.03 17.86
CA LEU A 345 -21.74 -3.86 17.73
C LEU A 345 -20.76 -3.60 18.88
N GLN A 346 -20.48 -4.64 19.66
CA GLN A 346 -19.53 -4.59 20.77
C GLN A 346 -18.41 -5.61 20.59
N ILE A 347 -17.21 -5.20 20.96
CA ILE A 347 -16.05 -6.09 21.04
C ILE A 347 -15.84 -6.59 22.49
N PRO A 348 -15.25 -7.78 22.69
CA PRO A 348 -14.85 -8.28 24.00
C PRO A 348 -14.03 -7.27 24.82
N LYS A 349 -14.28 -7.21 26.13
CA LYS A 349 -13.61 -6.26 27.05
C LYS A 349 -12.15 -6.59 27.30
N GLU A 350 -11.78 -7.84 27.06
CA GLU A 350 -10.45 -8.43 27.25
C GLU A 350 -9.45 -7.99 26.18
N ILE A 351 -9.93 -7.37 25.09
CA ILE A 351 -9.08 -6.90 23.99
C ILE A 351 -8.20 -5.73 24.43
N PHE A 352 -6.90 -5.81 24.11
CA PHE A 352 -5.98 -4.71 24.33
C PHE A 352 -6.32 -3.54 23.39
N LYS A 353 -6.28 -2.31 23.93
CA LYS A 353 -6.56 -1.05 23.21
C LYS A 353 -7.93 -1.06 22.49
N PRO A 354 -9.05 -1.23 23.23
CA PRO A 354 -10.38 -1.49 22.66
C PRO A 354 -10.85 -0.41 21.68
N ARG A 355 -10.48 0.87 21.88
CA ARG A 355 -10.88 1.98 20.99
C ARG A 355 -10.38 1.79 19.55
N ARG A 356 -9.12 1.36 19.36
CA ARG A 356 -8.54 1.15 18.02
C ARG A 356 -9.12 -0.10 17.39
N THR A 357 -9.22 -1.17 18.16
CA THR A 357 -9.77 -2.44 17.67
C THR A 357 -11.24 -2.31 17.28
N ASN A 358 -12.03 -1.54 18.02
CA ASN A 358 -13.42 -1.26 17.66
C ASN A 358 -13.52 -0.54 16.31
N ASN A 359 -12.68 0.48 16.08
CA ASN A 359 -12.65 1.18 14.80
C ASN A 359 -12.25 0.24 13.65
N HIS A 360 -11.21 -0.58 13.85
CA HIS A 360 -10.82 -1.59 12.86
C HIS A 360 -11.95 -2.59 12.56
N TYR A 361 -12.67 -3.04 13.59
CA TYR A 361 -13.79 -3.96 13.43
C TYR A 361 -14.91 -3.35 12.58
N LEU A 362 -15.35 -2.12 12.88
CA LEU A 362 -16.34 -1.41 12.07
C LEU A 362 -15.86 -1.17 10.63
N GLN A 363 -14.62 -0.68 10.47
CA GLN A 363 -14.04 -0.44 9.14
C GLN A 363 -13.91 -1.73 8.32
N PHE A 364 -13.65 -2.88 8.96
CA PHE A 364 -13.56 -4.17 8.28
C PHE A 364 -14.92 -4.67 7.81
N ILE A 365 -15.97 -4.55 8.63
CA ILE A 365 -17.35 -4.82 8.20
C ILE A 365 -17.69 -3.96 6.98
N GLU A 366 -17.43 -2.66 7.05
CA GLU A 366 -17.67 -1.77 5.91
C GLU A 366 -16.80 -2.12 4.69
N ALA A 367 -15.61 -2.71 4.85
CA ALA A 367 -14.80 -3.18 3.73
C ALA A 367 -15.40 -4.41 3.05
N ILE A 368 -16.06 -5.28 3.82
CA ILE A 368 -16.86 -6.40 3.28
C ILE A 368 -18.08 -5.86 2.54
N THR A 369 -18.84 -4.93 3.13
CA THR A 369 -19.97 -4.27 2.47
C THR A 369 -19.54 -3.59 1.16
N PHE A 370 -18.37 -2.93 1.16
CA PHE A 370 -17.79 -2.31 -0.04
C PHE A 370 -17.55 -3.30 -1.16
N TYR A 371 -17.06 -4.49 -0.83
CA TYR A 371 -16.80 -5.54 -1.80
C TYR A 371 -18.09 -6.11 -2.39
N HIS A 372 -19.15 -6.18 -1.58
CA HIS A 372 -20.50 -6.57 -2.01
C HIS A 372 -21.27 -5.43 -2.72
N GLN A 373 -20.65 -4.31 -3.09
CA GLN A 373 -21.38 -3.14 -3.63
C GLN A 373 -22.30 -3.45 -4.82
N HIS A 374 -21.99 -4.44 -5.66
CA HIS A 374 -22.84 -4.84 -6.79
C HIS A 374 -24.05 -5.72 -6.40
N GLN A 375 -24.11 -6.17 -5.15
CA GLN A 375 -25.23 -6.93 -4.56
C GLN A 375 -26.12 -6.07 -3.67
N ARG A 376 -25.65 -4.87 -3.29
CA ARG A 376 -26.36 -3.97 -2.40
C ARG A 376 -27.15 -2.95 -3.22
N LYS A 377 -28.30 -2.55 -2.69
CA LYS A 377 -29.10 -1.49 -3.28
C LYS A 377 -28.41 -0.15 -2.99
N GLN A 378 -28.21 0.65 -4.02
CA GLN A 378 -27.76 2.03 -3.85
C GLN A 378 -28.94 2.89 -3.41
N GLU A 379 -28.73 3.65 -2.35
CA GLU A 379 -29.68 4.61 -1.81
C GLU A 379 -29.12 6.02 -1.94
N VAL A 380 -30.01 7.00 -1.97
CA VAL A 380 -29.64 8.42 -2.09
C VAL A 380 -30.17 9.12 -0.86
N ASP A 381 -29.28 9.81 -0.16
CA ASP A 381 -29.66 10.67 0.94
C ASP A 381 -30.41 11.89 0.39
N GLU A 382 -31.68 12.05 0.77
CA GLU A 382 -32.55 13.12 0.27
C GLU A 382 -32.08 14.54 0.68
N GLU A 383 -31.30 14.66 1.76
CA GLU A 383 -30.79 15.95 2.24
C GLU A 383 -29.47 16.35 1.56
N THR A 384 -28.57 15.38 1.36
CA THR A 384 -27.21 15.64 0.84
C THR A 384 -27.03 15.31 -0.63
N GLY A 385 -27.90 14.46 -1.19
CA GLY A 385 -27.76 13.89 -2.54
C GLY A 385 -26.63 12.86 -2.66
N GLU A 386 -26.01 12.44 -1.56
CA GLU A 386 -24.93 11.44 -1.57
C GLU A 386 -25.48 10.02 -1.76
N ILE A 387 -24.84 9.26 -2.66
CA ILE A 387 -25.16 7.84 -2.87
C ILE A 387 -24.44 7.00 -1.82
N TYR A 388 -25.17 6.11 -1.17
CA TYR A 388 -24.63 5.16 -0.19
C TYR A 388 -25.18 3.74 -0.35
N ILE A 389 -24.47 2.78 0.24
CA ILE A 389 -24.97 1.42 0.46
C ILE A 389 -24.97 1.10 1.95
N GLU A 390 -25.89 0.22 2.34
CA GLU A 390 -26.02 -0.22 3.73
C GLU A 390 -25.34 -1.56 3.99
N THR A 391 -24.76 -1.69 5.17
CA THR A 391 -24.26 -2.97 5.68
C THR A 391 -25.42 -3.90 6.01
N THR A 392 -25.30 -5.17 5.61
CA THR A 392 -26.27 -6.23 5.92
C THR A 392 -25.81 -7.11 7.10
N LEU A 393 -26.71 -7.92 7.64
CA LEU A 393 -26.38 -8.90 8.68
C LEU A 393 -25.32 -9.92 8.21
N GLU A 394 -25.40 -10.34 6.96
CA GLU A 394 -24.44 -11.28 6.35
C GLU A 394 -23.03 -10.70 6.34
N ASP A 395 -22.88 -9.40 6.04
CA ASP A 395 -21.57 -8.72 6.06
C ASP A 395 -20.95 -8.75 7.46
N ILE A 396 -21.77 -8.61 8.51
CA ILE A 396 -21.34 -8.65 9.92
C ILE A 396 -20.95 -10.08 10.31
N GLU A 397 -21.74 -11.08 9.92
CA GLU A 397 -21.44 -12.49 10.20
C GLU A 397 -20.11 -12.90 9.55
N GLN A 398 -19.92 -12.56 8.27
CA GLN A 398 -18.68 -12.83 7.55
C GLN A 398 -17.49 -12.09 8.18
N ALA A 399 -17.66 -10.85 8.59
CA ALA A 399 -16.64 -10.10 9.31
C ALA A 399 -16.27 -10.79 10.63
N ASN A 400 -17.26 -11.23 11.40
CA ASN A 400 -17.07 -11.93 12.67
C ASN A 400 -16.27 -13.20 12.48
N GLN A 401 -16.61 -14.03 11.48
CA GLN A 401 -15.90 -15.27 11.17
C GLN A 401 -14.42 -15.03 10.83
N LEU A 402 -14.11 -14.03 10.00
CA LEU A 402 -12.73 -13.73 9.62
C LEU A 402 -11.94 -13.06 10.75
N MET A 403 -12.61 -12.27 11.60
CA MET A 403 -11.96 -11.49 12.65
C MET A 403 -11.65 -12.28 13.92
N LYS A 404 -12.24 -13.46 14.15
CA LYS A 404 -12.05 -14.25 15.40
C LYS A 404 -10.59 -14.38 15.80
N ASN A 405 -9.77 -14.85 14.87
CA ASN A 405 -8.35 -15.09 15.12
C ASN A 405 -7.59 -13.77 15.29
N VAL A 406 -7.93 -12.72 14.55
CA VAL A 406 -7.29 -11.40 14.66
C VAL A 406 -7.60 -10.76 16.03
N LEU A 407 -8.85 -10.84 16.48
CA LEU A 407 -9.31 -10.32 17.78
C LEU A 407 -8.69 -11.11 18.94
N LEU A 408 -8.64 -12.44 18.83
CA LEU A 408 -8.02 -13.30 19.81
C LEU A 408 -6.56 -12.90 20.04
N ARG A 409 -5.80 -12.69 18.97
CA ARG A 409 -4.39 -12.28 19.07
C ARG A 409 -4.24 -10.88 19.66
N LYS A 410 -5.17 -9.96 19.39
CA LYS A 410 -5.22 -8.63 20.04
C LYS A 410 -5.69 -8.67 21.50
N SER A 411 -6.19 -9.81 21.99
CA SER A 411 -6.52 -10.04 23.41
C SER A 411 -5.46 -10.86 24.16
N ASP A 412 -4.39 -11.27 23.47
CA ASP A 412 -3.36 -12.13 24.02
C ASP A 412 -2.07 -11.37 24.33
N GLU A 413 -1.54 -11.55 25.54
CA GLU A 413 -0.25 -10.98 25.96
C GLU A 413 0.92 -11.81 25.41
N LEU A 414 0.64 -13.07 25.04
CA LEU A 414 1.61 -13.92 24.39
C LEU A 414 1.72 -13.57 22.91
N ASN A 415 2.97 -13.46 22.48
CA ASN A 415 3.30 -13.39 21.06
C ASN A 415 2.95 -14.74 20.39
N GLY A 416 2.73 -14.73 19.07
CA GLY A 416 2.24 -15.88 18.30
C GLY A 416 3.09 -17.12 18.50
N ALA A 417 4.42 -16.97 18.40
CA ALA A 417 5.36 -18.08 18.59
C ALA A 417 5.30 -18.68 20.02
N CYS A 418 5.19 -17.84 21.05
CA CYS A 418 5.12 -18.32 22.44
C CYS A 418 3.76 -18.97 22.76
N ARG A 419 2.67 -18.48 22.15
CA ARG A 419 1.35 -19.12 22.25
C ARG A 419 1.36 -20.51 21.60
N ASN A 420 1.87 -20.64 20.37
CA ASN A 420 1.94 -21.92 19.68
C ASN A 420 2.78 -22.92 20.50
N TYR A 421 3.92 -22.47 21.02
CA TYR A 421 4.77 -23.25 21.92
C TYR A 421 4.04 -23.71 23.20
N LEU A 422 3.22 -22.84 23.82
CA LEU A 422 2.43 -23.19 25.01
C LEU A 422 1.41 -24.29 24.69
N GLU A 423 0.75 -24.24 23.53
CA GLU A 423 -0.22 -25.26 23.13
C GLU A 423 0.45 -26.60 22.80
N GLU A 424 1.62 -26.59 22.13
CA GLU A 424 2.43 -27.80 21.94
C GLU A 424 2.89 -28.41 23.28
N LEU A 425 3.33 -27.56 24.21
CA LEU A 425 3.74 -27.97 25.54
C LEU A 425 2.58 -28.62 26.31
N LYS A 426 1.36 -28.06 26.23
CA LYS A 426 0.16 -28.67 26.82
C LYS A 426 -0.15 -30.03 26.21
N LYS A 427 -0.10 -30.13 24.88
CA LYS A 427 -0.33 -31.40 24.16
C LYS A 427 0.68 -32.46 24.60
N TRP A 428 1.95 -32.12 24.66
CA TRP A 428 3.02 -33.00 25.15
C TRP A 428 2.81 -33.43 26.61
N LEU A 429 2.42 -32.50 27.50
CA LEU A 429 2.14 -32.82 28.90
C LEU A 429 0.98 -33.79 29.06
N LYS A 430 -0.07 -33.65 28.23
CA LYS A 430 -1.22 -34.54 28.18
C LYS A 430 -0.84 -35.93 27.66
N GLU A 431 -0.09 -35.99 26.56
CA GLU A 431 0.37 -37.26 25.95
C GLU A 431 1.32 -38.05 26.87
N LYS A 432 2.22 -37.36 27.59
CA LYS A 432 3.14 -37.98 28.54
C LYS A 432 2.57 -38.15 29.94
N ASN A 433 1.34 -37.66 30.19
CA ASN A 433 0.68 -37.61 31.48
C ASN A 433 1.58 -37.05 32.60
N LYS A 434 2.22 -35.90 32.32
CA LYS A 434 3.14 -35.22 33.24
C LYS A 434 2.60 -33.88 33.69
N THR A 435 2.89 -33.52 34.94
CA THR A 435 2.58 -32.20 35.50
C THR A 435 3.82 -31.34 35.72
N LYS A 436 5.01 -31.96 35.70
CA LYS A 436 6.32 -31.34 35.91
C LYS A 436 7.24 -31.68 34.75
N PHE A 437 8.00 -30.70 34.27
CA PHE A 437 8.93 -30.87 33.16
C PHE A 437 10.18 -30.01 33.31
N GLY A 438 11.23 -30.32 32.55
CA GLY A 438 12.49 -29.58 32.54
C GLY A 438 12.92 -29.13 31.14
N ASN A 439 13.77 -28.10 31.07
CA ASN A 439 14.19 -27.49 29.80
C ASN A 439 14.83 -28.49 28.82
N ARG A 440 15.69 -29.39 29.31
CA ARG A 440 16.38 -30.38 28.47
C ARG A 440 15.45 -31.45 27.93
N GLU A 441 14.43 -31.82 28.71
CA GLU A 441 13.44 -32.80 28.31
C GLU A 441 12.59 -32.26 27.16
N ILE A 442 12.05 -31.05 27.32
CA ILE A 442 11.25 -30.40 26.27
C ILE A 442 12.09 -30.16 25.00
N SER A 443 13.33 -29.69 25.15
CA SER A 443 14.23 -29.48 24.01
C SER A 443 14.49 -30.76 23.22
N ARG A 444 14.64 -31.91 23.88
CA ARG A 444 14.86 -33.19 23.22
C ARG A 444 13.60 -33.72 22.56
N ASP A 445 12.47 -33.69 23.27
CA ASP A 445 11.24 -34.34 22.84
C ASP A 445 10.51 -33.51 21.76
N LEU A 446 10.47 -32.18 21.89
CA LEU A 446 9.91 -31.28 20.87
C LEU A 446 10.92 -30.87 19.79
N ARG A 447 12.19 -31.29 19.92
CA ARG A 447 13.29 -30.94 19.00
C ARG A 447 13.55 -29.43 18.85
N ILE A 448 13.20 -28.64 19.86
CA ILE A 448 13.42 -27.19 19.89
C ILE A 448 14.79 -26.89 20.51
N PRO A 449 15.59 -25.95 19.97
CA PRO A 449 16.85 -25.53 20.58
C PRO A 449 16.68 -25.09 22.04
N ILE A 450 17.60 -25.52 22.91
CA ILE A 450 17.52 -25.27 24.36
C ILE A 450 17.48 -23.77 24.72
N SER A 451 18.11 -22.92 23.91
CA SER A 451 18.06 -21.45 24.05
C SER A 451 16.64 -20.91 23.84
N THR A 452 15.96 -21.39 22.80
CA THR A 452 14.57 -21.04 22.47
C THR A 452 13.61 -21.51 23.56
N VAL A 453 13.75 -22.75 24.04
CA VAL A 453 12.96 -23.28 25.18
C VAL A 453 13.12 -22.40 26.42
N LYS A 454 14.36 -22.07 26.80
CA LYS A 454 14.63 -21.21 27.96
C LYS A 454 13.99 -19.82 27.80
N ARG A 455 14.01 -19.25 26.60
CA ARG A 455 13.40 -17.95 26.30
C ARG A 455 11.88 -18.02 26.46
N HIS A 456 11.21 -19.01 25.89
CA HIS A 456 9.76 -19.19 26.05
C HIS A 456 9.38 -19.45 27.50
N HIS A 457 10.09 -20.34 28.21
CA HIS A 457 9.83 -20.57 29.63
C HIS A 457 9.97 -19.31 30.47
N LYS A 458 11.01 -18.49 30.22
CA LYS A 458 11.18 -17.22 30.91
C LYS A 458 9.96 -16.31 30.68
N GLN A 459 9.55 -16.13 29.43
CA GLN A 459 8.40 -15.32 29.05
C GLN A 459 7.09 -15.84 29.66
N LEU A 460 6.86 -17.14 29.63
CA LEU A 460 5.67 -17.78 30.22
C LEU A 460 5.64 -17.68 31.75
N VAL A 461 6.79 -17.69 32.41
CA VAL A 461 6.88 -17.44 33.86
C VAL A 461 6.60 -15.97 34.17
N GLU A 462 7.16 -15.04 33.40
CA GLU A 462 6.91 -13.60 33.56
C GLU A 462 5.43 -13.24 33.39
N LEU A 463 4.74 -13.88 32.44
CA LEU A 463 3.31 -13.71 32.18
C LEU A 463 2.41 -14.62 33.04
N GLY A 464 2.98 -15.38 33.98
CA GLY A 464 2.23 -16.19 34.93
C GLY A 464 1.57 -17.46 34.37
N HIS A 465 1.88 -17.88 33.14
CA HIS A 465 1.45 -19.16 32.56
C HIS A 465 2.21 -20.38 33.12
N LEU A 466 3.45 -20.16 33.55
CA LEU A 466 4.28 -21.18 34.21
C LEU A 466 4.72 -20.72 35.59
N PHE A 467 4.93 -21.67 36.50
CA PHE A 467 5.63 -21.42 37.75
C PHE A 467 6.74 -22.45 37.96
N THR A 468 7.78 -22.06 38.70
CA THR A 468 8.92 -22.92 39.00
C THR A 468 8.77 -23.54 40.37
N GLU A 469 8.92 -24.86 40.46
CA GLU A 469 8.98 -25.60 41.72
C GLU A 469 10.41 -26.10 41.97
N LYS A 470 10.95 -25.83 43.16
CA LYS A 470 12.24 -26.37 43.61
C LYS A 470 12.03 -27.75 44.20
N GLU A 471 12.87 -28.70 43.80
CA GLU A 471 12.86 -30.04 44.37
C GLU A 471 13.36 -30.02 45.83
N LYS A 472 12.64 -30.67 46.76
CA LYS A 472 12.98 -30.64 48.21
C LYS A 472 14.34 -31.29 48.55
N LYS A 473 14.92 -32.09 47.66
CA LYS A 473 16.19 -32.83 47.87
C LYS A 473 17.23 -32.65 46.75
N GLY A 474 17.05 -31.67 45.85
CA GLY A 474 17.93 -31.47 44.68
C GLY A 474 18.11 -29.99 44.29
N LYS A 475 19.15 -29.67 43.50
CA LYS A 475 19.36 -28.34 42.90
C LYS A 475 18.58 -28.14 41.58
N ALA A 476 17.74 -29.09 41.18
CA ALA A 476 16.99 -29.05 39.95
C ALA A 476 15.71 -28.21 40.09
N PHE A 477 15.42 -27.40 39.06
CA PHE A 477 14.19 -26.62 38.94
C PHE A 477 13.28 -27.30 37.92
N HIS A 478 12.01 -27.49 38.30
CA HIS A 478 10.97 -28.00 37.42
C HIS A 478 9.94 -26.90 37.13
N TYR A 479 9.35 -26.96 35.95
CA TYR A 479 8.28 -26.07 35.53
C TYR A 479 6.94 -26.80 35.61
N CYS A 480 5.90 -26.07 35.97
CA CYS A 480 4.52 -26.52 36.07
C CYS A 480 3.59 -25.50 35.40
N LEU A 481 2.51 -25.97 34.76
CA LEU A 481 1.45 -25.09 34.25
C LEU A 481 0.65 -24.46 35.40
N SER A 482 0.48 -23.14 35.37
CA SER A 482 -0.42 -22.42 36.26
C SER A 482 -1.89 -22.62 35.88
N ALA A 483 -2.83 -22.05 36.64
CA ALA A 483 -4.25 -22.05 36.25
C ALA A 483 -4.47 -21.32 34.90
N LEU A 484 -3.83 -20.16 34.72
CA LEU A 484 -3.83 -19.40 33.46
C LEU A 484 -3.14 -20.16 32.33
N GLY A 485 -2.08 -20.92 32.64
CA GLY A 485 -1.40 -21.78 31.67
C GLY A 485 -2.23 -23.00 31.24
N LYS A 486 -3.27 -23.36 32.00
CA LYS A 486 -4.21 -24.44 31.66
C LYS A 486 -5.44 -23.96 30.90
N GLU A 487 -5.67 -22.65 30.80
CA GLU A 487 -6.77 -22.12 29.99
C GLU A 487 -6.50 -22.41 28.52
N ASP A 488 -7.44 -23.11 27.88
CA ASP A 488 -7.36 -23.46 26.48
C ASP A 488 -7.66 -22.27 25.58
N ASN A 489 -6.92 -22.19 24.48
CA ASN A 489 -7.13 -21.17 23.46
C ASN A 489 -8.57 -21.21 22.90
N GLU A 490 -9.14 -22.42 22.82
CA GLU A 490 -10.54 -22.67 22.44
C GLU A 490 -11.53 -21.98 23.37
N SER A 491 -11.26 -21.91 24.68
CA SER A 491 -12.13 -21.22 25.64
C SER A 491 -12.13 -19.71 25.43
N LYS A 492 -10.97 -19.13 25.06
CA LYS A 492 -10.87 -17.71 24.70
C LYS A 492 -11.60 -17.40 23.39
N ILE A 493 -11.46 -18.27 22.40
CA ILE A 493 -12.22 -18.17 21.14
C ILE A 493 -13.72 -18.25 21.40
N ALA A 494 -14.17 -19.19 22.25
CA ALA A 494 -15.57 -19.34 22.60
C ALA A 494 -16.14 -18.09 23.32
N LEU A 495 -15.34 -17.40 24.13
CA LEU A 495 -15.74 -16.13 24.75
C LEU A 495 -15.93 -15.03 23.70
N ILE A 496 -14.98 -14.92 22.75
CA ILE A 496 -15.08 -13.95 21.65
C ILE A 496 -16.32 -14.26 20.80
N ASP A 497 -16.52 -15.53 20.45
CA ASP A 497 -17.69 -15.97 19.69
C ASP A 497 -18.99 -15.66 20.40
N LYS A 498 -19.04 -15.87 21.72
CA LYS A 498 -20.21 -15.55 22.51
C LYS A 498 -20.55 -14.06 22.43
N VAL A 499 -19.58 -13.16 22.61
CA VAL A 499 -19.82 -11.71 22.55
C VAL A 499 -20.26 -11.26 21.15
N LEU A 500 -19.59 -11.78 20.10
CA LEU A 500 -19.94 -11.43 18.72
C LEU A 500 -21.33 -11.97 18.32
N ASN A 501 -21.67 -13.19 18.73
CA ASN A 501 -22.97 -13.79 18.47
C ASN A 501 -24.09 -13.14 19.29
N GLU A 502 -23.82 -12.72 20.53
CA GLU A 502 -24.77 -11.95 21.35
C GLU A 502 -25.11 -10.63 20.64
N ALA A 503 -24.10 -9.89 20.16
CA ALA A 503 -24.31 -8.68 19.38
C ALA A 503 -25.12 -8.96 18.12
N LEU A 504 -24.79 -10.02 17.36
CA LEU A 504 -25.52 -10.41 16.16
C LEU A 504 -26.99 -10.76 16.46
N THR A 505 -27.23 -11.49 17.54
CA THR A 505 -28.59 -11.86 17.98
C THR A 505 -29.42 -10.63 18.39
N GLU A 506 -28.80 -9.63 19.00
CA GLU A 506 -29.48 -8.36 19.30
C GLU A 506 -29.86 -7.61 18.02
N VAL A 507 -28.99 -7.61 17.02
CA VAL A 507 -29.28 -7.02 15.72
C VAL A 507 -30.39 -7.79 14.98
N GLU A 508 -30.38 -9.12 15.03
CA GLU A 508 -31.44 -9.98 14.45
C GLU A 508 -32.81 -9.76 15.10
N LYS A 509 -32.86 -9.54 16.43
CA LYS A 509 -34.10 -9.24 17.13
C LYS A 509 -34.70 -7.90 16.71
N LEU A 510 -33.86 -6.91 16.48
CA LEU A 510 -34.29 -5.58 16.05
C LEU A 510 -34.75 -5.59 14.58
N THR A 511 -34.07 -6.31 13.70
CA THR A 511 -34.47 -6.45 12.30
C THR A 511 -35.78 -7.24 12.14
N ASN A 512 -35.97 -8.32 12.90
CA ASN A 512 -37.22 -9.10 12.88
C ASN A 512 -38.39 -8.41 13.63
N GLY A 513 -38.09 -7.52 14.58
CA GLY A 513 -39.10 -6.72 15.29
C GLY A 513 -39.56 -5.47 14.55
N SER A 514 -38.85 -5.05 13.49
CA SER A 514 -39.05 -3.77 12.81
C SER A 514 -39.49 -3.96 11.35
N ILE A 515 -40.79 -4.16 11.14
CA ILE A 515 -41.42 -3.71 9.88
C ILE A 515 -41.53 -2.19 10.00
N GLY A 516 -40.46 -1.47 9.68
CA GLY A 516 -40.42 -0.02 9.74
C GLY A 516 -39.00 0.49 9.91
N SER A 517 -38.47 1.08 8.84
CA SER A 517 -37.26 1.89 8.80
C SER A 517 -37.07 2.73 10.05
N VAL A 518 -35.98 2.51 10.79
CA VAL A 518 -35.53 3.48 11.79
C VAL A 518 -34.84 4.60 11.01
N SER A 519 -35.63 5.60 10.62
CA SER A 519 -35.12 6.86 10.08
C SER A 519 -34.19 7.51 11.09
N ALA A 520 -33.04 7.99 10.62
CA ALA A 520 -32.06 8.73 11.40
C ALA A 520 -32.61 10.10 11.85
N GLN A 521 -33.53 10.13 12.81
CA GLN A 521 -33.94 11.32 13.57
C GLN A 521 -34.69 10.87 14.84
N ASN A 522 -34.18 11.26 16.01
CA ASN A 522 -34.90 11.06 17.27
C ASN A 522 -36.13 11.98 17.33
N PRO A 523 -37.33 11.53 17.76
CA PRO A 523 -38.56 12.33 17.77
C PRO A 523 -38.54 13.61 18.65
N ASN A 524 -37.46 13.84 19.41
CA ASN A 524 -37.38 14.90 20.42
C ASN A 524 -36.21 15.88 20.22
N GLU A 525 -35.57 15.94 19.05
CA GLU A 525 -34.61 17.02 18.76
C GLU A 525 -35.32 18.27 18.21
N PRO A 526 -35.07 19.47 18.76
CA PRO A 526 -35.63 20.69 18.19
C PRO A 526 -35.03 20.96 16.79
N LEU A 527 -35.90 21.23 15.81
CA LEU A 527 -35.54 21.59 14.44
C LEU A 527 -34.41 22.64 14.42
N LYS A 528 -33.26 22.29 13.84
CA LYS A 528 -32.15 23.23 13.62
C LYS A 528 -32.64 24.36 12.70
N ALA A 529 -32.52 25.60 13.18
CA ALA A 529 -32.90 26.78 12.42
C ALA A 529 -32.09 26.89 11.11
N MET A 530 -32.78 26.96 9.97
CA MET A 530 -32.19 27.27 8.67
C MET A 530 -31.42 28.60 8.72
N LYS A 531 -30.10 28.56 8.53
CA LYS A 531 -29.33 29.76 8.21
C LYS A 531 -29.63 30.15 6.76
N VAL A 532 -30.50 31.14 6.59
CA VAL A 532 -30.70 31.82 5.31
C VAL A 532 -29.41 32.57 4.95
N SER A 533 -28.71 32.06 3.95
CA SER A 533 -27.60 32.76 3.29
C SER A 533 -28.14 34.01 2.57
N LYS A 534 -27.83 35.20 3.09
CA LYS A 534 -28.01 36.45 2.36
C LYS A 534 -26.99 36.50 1.22
N LYS A 535 -27.45 36.31 -0.02
CA LYS A 535 -26.72 36.71 -1.23
C LYS A 535 -26.52 38.23 -1.20
N SER A 536 -25.28 38.69 -1.07
CA SER A 536 -24.91 40.07 -1.38
C SER A 536 -24.56 40.19 -2.86
N THR A 537 -25.51 40.65 -3.66
CA THR A 537 -25.27 41.26 -4.97
C THR A 537 -24.58 42.60 -4.78
N SER A 538 -23.29 42.71 -5.14
CA SER A 538 -22.65 44.00 -5.41
C SER A 538 -22.70 44.28 -6.90
N ALA A 539 -23.66 45.10 -7.30
CA ALA A 539 -23.71 45.73 -8.61
C ALA A 539 -22.67 46.85 -8.70
N GLN A 540 -21.97 46.89 -9.84
CA GLN A 540 -21.24 48.06 -10.34
C GLN A 540 -22.20 49.22 -10.60
N THR A 541 -21.90 50.44 -10.11
CA THR A 541 -21.88 51.69 -10.90
C THR A 541 -21.47 52.89 -10.03
N LYS A 542 -20.26 53.42 -10.24
CA LYS A 542 -19.94 54.77 -10.76
C LYS A 542 -18.46 55.08 -10.55
#